data_AF-A0A9W6WQP1-F1
#
_entry.id   AF-A0A9W6WQP1-F1
#
_cell.length_a   1.000
_cell.length_b   1.000
_cell.length_c   1.000
_cell.angle_alpha   90.00
_cell.angle_beta   90.00
_cell.angle_gamma   90.00
#
_symmetry.space_group_name_H-M   'P 1'
#
loop_
_entity.id
_entity.type
_entity.pdbx_description
1 polymer ?
#
loop_
_entity_poly.entity_id
_entity_poly.type
_entity_poly.pdbx_seq_one_letter_code
_entity_poly.pdbx_strand_id
1 'polypeptide(L)'
;MGYNSSTTFGIRFEAYDCTFTFAAYAPCYGGSYTNASDVRLKKDIIDMRYGLDTVLRMKPREFKFKYDNKPYVGFIAQEMAQCVPEVVNAPEDPEETWGIDYASLVSVLCKAIQKLMQEVDELRAIISECV
;
A
#
# COMPACT_ATOMS: atom_id res chain seq x y z
N MET A 1 15.83 -6.81 -33.43
CA MET A 1 14.89 -7.24 -32.36
C MET A 1 14.28 -6.00 -31.75
N GLY A 2 13.02 -5.74 -32.08
CA GLY A 2 12.29 -4.58 -31.59
C GLY A 2 11.75 -4.81 -30.19
N TYR A 3 11.84 -3.79 -29.34
CA TYR A 3 11.00 -3.66 -28.16
C TYR A 3 9.97 -2.57 -28.41
N ASN A 4 8.73 -2.93 -28.15
CA ASN A 4 7.53 -2.18 -28.46
C ASN A 4 7.33 -0.98 -27.51
N SER A 5 6.45 -0.08 -27.96
CA SER A 5 5.88 1.01 -27.19
C SER A 5 5.15 0.50 -25.94
N SER A 6 5.70 0.75 -24.76
CA SER A 6 4.98 0.58 -23.48
C SER A 6 5.29 1.79 -22.60
N THR A 7 4.25 2.58 -22.35
CA THR A 7 4.22 3.84 -21.61
C THR A 7 5.06 3.78 -20.32
N THR A 8 6.21 4.48 -20.31
CA THR A 8 7.04 4.63 -19.10
C THR A 8 6.27 5.45 -18.07
N PHE A 9 5.71 4.80 -17.05
CA PHE A 9 5.28 5.48 -15.83
C PHE A 9 6.53 5.99 -15.11
N GLY A 10 6.68 7.30 -15.00
CA GLY A 10 7.74 7.96 -14.23
C GLY A 10 7.12 8.87 -13.18
N ILE A 11 7.76 8.97 -12.01
CA ILE A 11 7.43 10.00 -11.02
C ILE A 11 8.02 11.32 -11.55
N ARG A 12 7.22 12.39 -11.59
CA ARG A 12 7.72 13.74 -11.88
C ARG A 12 7.92 14.48 -10.56
N PHE A 13 9.18 14.73 -10.21
CA PHE A 13 9.48 15.72 -9.18
C PHE A 13 9.54 17.08 -9.87
N GLU A 14 8.53 17.91 -9.58
CA GLU A 14 8.40 19.26 -10.10
C GLU A 14 8.88 20.24 -9.02
N ALA A 15 9.85 21.08 -9.37
CA ALA A 15 10.30 22.18 -8.54
C ALA A 15 9.55 23.44 -8.96
N TYR A 16 8.91 24.07 -7.99
CA TYR A 16 8.26 25.36 -8.13
C TYR A 16 9.06 26.42 -7.37
N ASP A 17 9.08 27.65 -7.87
CA ASP A 17 9.62 28.76 -7.09
C ASP A 17 8.67 29.15 -5.93
N CYS A 18 9.09 30.09 -5.09
CA CYS A 18 8.30 30.58 -3.97
C CYS A 18 7.02 31.34 -4.37
N THR A 19 6.75 31.49 -5.67
CA THR A 19 5.50 32.02 -6.23
C THR A 19 4.63 30.94 -6.87
N PHE A 20 4.96 29.66 -6.67
CA PHE A 20 4.31 28.49 -7.30
C PHE A 20 4.39 28.51 -8.84
N THR A 21 5.39 29.20 -9.40
CA THR A 21 5.67 29.13 -10.83
C THR A 21 6.60 27.95 -11.10
N PHE A 22 6.29 27.16 -12.13
CA PHE A 22 7.10 26.02 -12.53
C PHE A 22 8.54 26.46 -12.84
N ALA A 23 9.52 25.94 -12.10
CA ALA A 23 10.92 26.29 -12.28
C ALA A 23 11.70 25.20 -13.04
N ALA A 24 11.48 23.93 -12.69
CA ALA A 24 12.13 22.79 -13.35
C ALA A 24 11.42 21.47 -13.04
N TYR A 25 11.70 20.44 -13.84
CA TYR A 25 11.35 19.06 -13.49
C TYR A 25 12.57 18.16 -13.59
N ALA A 26 12.73 17.25 -12.64
CA ALA A 26 13.72 16.19 -12.70
C ALA A 26 13.05 14.92 -13.25
N PRO A 27 13.31 14.51 -14.49
CA PRO A 27 12.82 13.24 -14.98
C PRO A 27 13.55 12.09 -14.27
N CYS A 28 12.89 11.39 -13.35
CA CYS A 28 13.37 10.08 -12.92
C CYS A 28 12.80 9.00 -13.85
N TYR A 29 13.66 8.48 -14.74
CA TYR A 29 13.38 7.25 -15.47
C TYR A 29 13.90 6.10 -14.60
N GLY A 30 13.06 5.55 -13.73
CA GLY A 30 13.51 4.60 -12.69
C GLY A 30 12.63 3.36 -12.62
N GLY A 31 13.27 2.20 -12.57
CA GLY A 31 12.63 0.89 -12.35
C GLY A 31 12.05 0.71 -10.95
N SER A 32 12.20 -0.48 -10.36
CA SER A 32 11.61 -0.81 -9.05
C SER A 32 12.03 0.18 -7.96
N TYR A 33 11.05 0.77 -7.27
CA TYR A 33 11.28 1.61 -6.09
C TYR A 33 11.75 0.73 -4.94
N THR A 34 13.04 0.82 -4.59
CA THR A 34 13.66 -0.03 -3.56
C THR A 34 13.75 0.73 -2.25
N ASN A 35 12.93 0.33 -1.28
CA ASN A 35 12.96 0.88 0.08
C ASN A 35 14.17 0.36 0.86
N ALA A 36 14.84 1.23 1.62
CA ALA A 36 15.88 0.81 2.55
C ALA A 36 15.27 -0.06 3.67
N SER A 37 15.72 -1.32 3.78
CA SER A 37 15.08 -2.33 4.66
C SER A 37 16.10 -3.17 5.44
N ASP A 38 17.33 -2.68 5.60
CA ASP A 38 18.43 -3.34 6.32
C ASP A 38 18.17 -3.36 7.84
N VAL A 39 18.53 -4.47 8.51
CA VAL A 39 18.37 -4.63 9.97
C VAL A 39 19.13 -3.56 10.75
N ARG A 40 20.27 -3.07 10.25
CA ARG A 40 21.07 -2.01 10.89
C ARG A 40 20.37 -0.64 10.90
N LEU A 41 19.37 -0.47 10.05
CA LEU A 41 18.57 0.75 9.95
C LEU A 41 17.26 0.64 10.75
N LYS A 42 16.98 -0.52 11.34
CA LYS A 42 15.74 -0.79 12.09
C LYS A 42 16.06 -0.96 13.57
N LYS A 43 15.13 -0.54 14.41
CA LYS A 43 15.17 -0.72 15.88
C LYS A 43 13.82 -1.25 16.35
N ASP A 44 13.79 -1.81 17.56
CA ASP A 44 12.56 -2.27 18.21
C ASP A 44 11.75 -3.26 17.35
N ILE A 45 12.43 -4.22 16.73
CA ILE A 45 11.84 -5.20 15.82
C ILE A 45 11.02 -6.20 16.63
N ILE A 46 9.70 -6.09 16.54
CA ILE A 46 8.72 -6.97 17.18
C ILE A 46 7.80 -7.61 16.15
N ASP A 47 7.13 -8.70 16.54
CA ASP A 47 6.14 -9.36 15.69
C ASP A 47 4.95 -8.43 15.40
N MET A 48 4.45 -8.52 14.18
CA MET A 48 3.35 -7.68 13.71
C MET A 48 2.07 -7.97 14.48
N ARG A 49 1.48 -6.91 15.06
CA ARG A 49 0.19 -6.97 15.79
C ARG A 49 -1.03 -7.18 14.89
N TYR A 50 -0.90 -6.84 13.61
CA TYR A 50 -1.95 -7.05 12.62
C TYR A 50 -1.99 -8.49 12.16
N GLY A 51 -3.16 -8.93 11.71
CA GLY A 51 -3.38 -10.30 11.23
C GLY A 51 -4.67 -10.40 10.44
N LEU A 52 -5.17 -11.64 10.28
CA LEU A 52 -6.35 -11.94 9.49
C LEU A 52 -7.57 -11.08 9.86
N ASP A 53 -7.84 -10.92 11.15
CA ASP A 53 -8.96 -10.11 11.66
C ASP A 53 -8.92 -8.65 11.19
N THR A 54 -7.72 -8.08 11.04
CA THR A 54 -7.56 -6.71 10.56
C THR A 54 -7.88 -6.63 9.07
N VAL A 55 -7.39 -7.58 8.28
CA VAL A 55 -7.63 -7.64 6.83
C VAL A 55 -9.09 -7.89 6.53
N LEU A 56 -9.79 -8.72 7.31
CA LEU A 56 -11.22 -8.96 7.16
C LEU A 56 -12.08 -7.70 7.41
N ARG A 57 -11.59 -6.73 8.18
CA ARG A 57 -12.27 -5.44 8.38
C ARG A 57 -11.98 -4.42 7.28
N MET A 58 -10.90 -4.60 6.52
CA MET A 58 -10.58 -3.72 5.40
C MET A 58 -11.68 -3.83 4.34
N LYS A 59 -11.98 -2.70 3.68
CA LYS A 59 -13.05 -2.64 2.69
C LYS A 59 -12.46 -2.31 1.32
N PRO A 60 -12.17 -3.32 0.48
CA PRO A 60 -11.86 -3.09 -0.93
C PRO A 60 -13.04 -2.39 -1.61
N ARG A 61 -12.77 -1.33 -2.35
CA ARG A 61 -13.79 -0.51 -3.05
C ARG A 61 -13.48 -0.45 -4.54
N GLU A 62 -14.54 -0.42 -5.31
CA GLU A 62 -14.52 0.08 -6.69
C GLU A 62 -14.90 1.56 -6.66
N PHE A 63 -14.14 2.39 -7.36
CA PHE A 63 -14.40 3.82 -7.43
C PHE A 63 -13.98 4.40 -8.77
N LYS A 64 -14.34 5.66 -8.99
CA LYS A 64 -13.92 6.44 -10.14
C LYS A 64 -13.36 7.76 -9.67
N PHE A 65 -12.24 8.18 -10.25
CA PHE A 65 -11.74 9.52 -9.97
C PHE A 65 -12.59 10.57 -10.69
N LYS A 66 -12.76 11.72 -10.04
CA LYS A 66 -13.51 12.85 -10.60
C LYS A 66 -12.90 13.40 -11.90
N TYR A 67 -11.58 13.22 -12.09
CA TYR A 67 -10.85 13.81 -13.22
C TYR A 67 -10.95 13.01 -14.53
N ASP A 68 -11.16 11.69 -14.49
CA ASP A 68 -11.24 10.86 -15.71
C ASP A 68 -12.41 9.88 -15.79
N ASN A 69 -13.18 9.72 -14.71
CA ASN A 69 -14.36 8.86 -14.63
C ASN A 69 -14.12 7.39 -15.03
N LYS A 70 -12.87 6.91 -14.96
CA LYS A 70 -12.52 5.52 -15.24
C LYS A 70 -12.71 4.65 -14.00
N PRO A 71 -13.02 3.35 -14.15
CA PRO A 71 -13.13 2.43 -13.02
C PRO A 71 -11.75 2.08 -12.47
N TYR A 72 -11.64 2.14 -11.14
CA TYR A 72 -10.46 1.75 -10.36
C TYR A 72 -10.87 0.87 -9.18
N VAL A 73 -9.91 0.09 -8.68
CA VAL A 73 -10.04 -0.71 -7.47
C VAL A 73 -9.01 -0.25 -6.45
N GLY A 74 -9.38 -0.24 -5.18
CA GLY A 74 -8.45 0.14 -4.10
C GLY A 74 -9.17 0.31 -2.77
N PHE A 75 -8.70 1.26 -1.96
CA PHE A 75 -9.26 1.55 -0.64
C PHE A 75 -9.53 3.04 -0.48
N ILE A 76 -10.42 3.36 0.47
CA ILE A 76 -10.63 4.74 0.93
C ILE A 76 -9.70 4.98 2.13
N ALA A 77 -8.89 6.03 2.06
CA ALA A 77 -7.85 6.31 3.07
C ALA A 77 -8.43 6.49 4.49
N GLN A 78 -9.58 7.14 4.60
CA GLN A 78 -10.26 7.35 5.88
C GLN A 78 -10.81 6.05 6.49
N GLU A 79 -11.27 5.11 5.66
CA GLU A 79 -11.67 3.78 6.13
C GLU A 79 -10.44 2.97 6.56
N MET A 80 -9.34 3.10 5.82
CA MET A 80 -8.07 2.43 6.13
C MET A 80 -7.45 2.94 7.43
N ALA A 81 -7.57 4.24 7.73
CA ALA A 81 -7.03 4.83 8.95
C ALA A 81 -7.63 4.22 10.23
N GLN A 82 -8.86 3.72 10.16
CA GLN A 82 -9.50 3.01 11.26
C GLN A 82 -9.00 1.56 11.43
N CYS A 83 -8.37 0.99 10.39
CA CYS A 83 -7.90 -0.39 10.36
C CYS A 83 -6.39 -0.48 10.62
N VAL A 84 -5.59 0.24 9.82
CA VAL A 84 -4.14 0.28 9.85
C VAL A 84 -3.70 1.74 9.62
N PRO A 85 -3.60 2.56 10.66
CA PRO A 85 -3.27 3.97 10.52
C PRO A 85 -1.87 4.22 9.94
N GLU A 86 -0.89 3.32 10.17
CA GLU A 86 0.50 3.52 9.74
C GLU A 86 0.68 3.50 8.22
N VAL A 87 -0.26 2.91 7.47
CA VAL A 87 -0.21 2.92 6.01
C VAL A 87 -0.94 4.13 5.43
N VAL A 88 -1.54 4.99 6.25
CA VAL A 88 -2.27 6.16 5.79
C VAL A 88 -1.45 7.40 6.06
N ASN A 89 -1.25 8.20 5.01
CA ASN A 89 -0.73 9.56 5.15
C ASN A 89 -1.93 10.50 5.33
N ALA A 90 -2.12 10.95 6.56
CA ALA A 90 -3.14 11.92 6.95
C ALA A 90 -2.47 13.28 7.20
N PRO A 91 -2.61 14.24 6.28
CA PRO A 91 -2.03 15.58 6.45
C PRO A 91 -2.71 16.36 7.57
N GLU A 92 -1.98 17.31 8.16
CA GLU A 92 -2.51 18.21 9.20
C GLU A 92 -3.46 19.28 8.63
N ASP A 93 -3.22 19.70 7.39
CA ASP A 93 -4.08 20.64 6.67
C ASP A 93 -5.33 19.90 6.14
N PRO A 94 -6.55 20.33 6.52
CA PRO A 94 -7.80 19.74 6.02
C PRO A 94 -7.99 19.84 4.50
N GLU A 95 -7.31 20.78 3.82
CA GLU A 95 -7.38 20.95 2.37
C GLU A 95 -6.48 19.96 1.61
N GLU A 96 -5.55 19.30 2.30
CA GLU A 96 -4.67 18.31 1.68
C GLU A 96 -5.33 16.91 1.61
N THR A 97 -5.02 16.20 0.52
CA THR A 97 -5.60 14.88 0.25
C THR A 97 -4.86 13.77 0.99
N TRP A 98 -5.61 12.82 1.53
CA TRP A 98 -5.05 11.66 2.23
C TRP A 98 -4.49 10.64 1.25
N GLY A 99 -3.37 10.04 1.60
CA GLY A 99 -2.70 9.00 0.81
C GLY A 99 -2.68 7.64 1.50
N ILE A 100 -2.48 6.57 0.73
CA ILE A 100 -2.23 5.22 1.25
C ILE A 100 -0.91 4.69 0.72
N ASP A 101 -0.04 4.22 1.61
CA ASP A 101 1.14 3.43 1.30
C ASP A 101 0.76 1.95 1.11
N TYR A 102 0.44 1.62 -0.14
CA TYR A 102 0.15 0.25 -0.55
C TYR A 102 1.34 -0.71 -0.39
N ALA A 103 2.59 -0.23 -0.41
CA ALA A 103 3.76 -1.09 -0.29
C ALA A 103 3.87 -1.65 1.14
N SER A 104 3.65 -0.80 2.14
CA SER A 104 3.60 -1.25 3.54
C SER A 104 2.42 -2.19 3.81
N LEU A 105 1.28 -1.98 3.16
CA LEU A 105 0.10 -2.85 3.29
C LEU A 105 0.37 -4.31 2.89
N VAL A 106 1.29 -4.56 1.95
CA VAL A 106 1.68 -5.91 1.52
C VAL A 106 2.18 -6.76 2.70
N SER A 107 2.93 -6.15 3.63
CA SER A 107 3.44 -6.86 4.82
C SER A 107 2.31 -7.33 5.75
N VAL A 108 1.25 -6.53 5.89
CA VAL A 108 0.04 -6.88 6.65
C VAL A 108 -0.72 -8.03 5.99
N LEU A 109 -0.90 -7.96 4.67
CA LEU A 109 -1.54 -9.02 3.89
C LEU A 109 -0.76 -10.35 3.98
N CYS A 110 0.57 -10.29 3.94
CA CYS A 110 1.43 -11.46 4.10
C CYS A 110 1.18 -12.17 5.46
N LYS A 111 1.14 -11.40 6.55
CA LYS A 111 0.86 -11.94 7.89
C LYS A 111 -0.54 -12.55 7.99
N ALA A 112 -1.54 -11.94 7.35
CA ALA A 112 -2.88 -12.48 7.30
C ALA A 112 -2.96 -13.82 6.55
N ILE A 113 -2.25 -13.97 5.44
CA ILE A 113 -2.16 -15.24 4.68
C ILE A 113 -1.50 -16.34 5.53
N GLN A 114 -0.43 -16.02 6.25
CA GLN A 114 0.22 -16.96 7.16
C GLN A 114 -0.76 -17.46 8.24
N LYS A 115 -1.51 -16.54 8.86
CA LYS A 115 -2.52 -16.89 9.87
C LYS A 115 -3.66 -17.73 9.28
N LEU A 116 -4.13 -17.38 8.08
CA LEU A 116 -5.15 -18.16 7.37
C LEU A 116 -4.69 -19.59 7.09
N MET A 117 -3.44 -19.78 6.66
CA MET A 117 -2.89 -21.12 6.43
C MET A 117 -2.79 -21.94 7.72
N GLN A 118 -2.41 -21.30 8.82
CA GLN A 118 -2.38 -21.95 10.13
C GLN A 118 -3.78 -22.45 10.54
N GLU A 119 -4.81 -21.62 10.42
CA GLU A 119 -6.20 -22.01 10.73
C GLU A 119 -6.67 -23.16 9.82
N VAL A 120 -6.29 -23.16 8.54
CA VAL A 120 -6.61 -24.25 7.61
C VAL A 120 -5.96 -25.57 8.03
N ASP A 121 -4.69 -25.53 8.44
CA ASP A 121 -3.98 -26.73 8.87
C ASP A 121 -4.53 -27.28 10.19
N GLU A 122 -4.88 -26.41 11.14
CA GLU A 122 -5.57 -26.78 12.39
C GLU A 122 -6.92 -27.46 12.12
N LEU A 123 -7.73 -26.89 11.21
CA LEU A 123 -9.01 -27.49 10.83
C LEU A 123 -8.85 -28.86 10.15
N ARG A 124 -7.82 -29.02 9.30
CA ARG A 124 -7.52 -30.30 8.65
C ARG A 124 -7.10 -31.37 9.66
N ALA A 125 -6.31 -31.01 10.66
CA ALA A 125 -5.91 -31.92 11.72
C ALA A 125 -7.13 -32.43 12.50
N ILE A 126 -8.03 -31.54 12.92
CA ILE A 126 -9.27 -31.90 13.61
C ILE A 126 -10.11 -32.87 12.77
N ILE A 127 -10.29 -32.58 11.48
CA ILE A 127 -11.05 -33.46 10.58
C ILE A 127 -10.37 -34.84 10.47
N SER A 128 -9.04 -34.89 10.39
CA SER A 128 -8.29 -36.15 10.31
C SER A 128 -8.35 -37.00 11.58
N GLU A 129 -8.57 -36.39 12.75
CA GLU A 129 -8.78 -37.10 14.02
C GLU A 129 -10.22 -37.62 14.18
N CYS A 130 -11.18 -37.02 13.45
CA CYS A 130 -12.59 -37.42 13.47
C CYS A 130 -12.95 -38.53 12.47
N VAL A 131 -12.07 -38.87 11.53
CA VAL A 131 -12.24 -39.94 10.53
C VAL A 131 -11.45 -41.17 10.93
#